data_AF-J9GGD9-F1
#
_entry.id   AF-J9GGD9-F1
#
_cell.length_a   1.000
_cell.length_b   1.000
_cell.length_c   1.000
_cell.angle_alpha   90.00
_cell.angle_beta   90.00
_cell.angle_gamma   90.00
#
_symmetry.space_group_name_H-M   'P 1'
#
loop_
_entity.id
_entity.type
_entity.pdbx_description
1 polymer ?
#
loop_
_entity_poly.entity_id
_entity_poly.type
_entity_poly.pdbx_seq_one_letter_code
_entity_poly.pdbx_strand_id
1 'polypeptide(L)'
;MKTASVRLPSGRYKTHKVDLTGWNDKGNALLWRKAWADISNAYLERAGSPERIDHRSNAERGIDELPTVHMGVAACQMEKKGIATEK
;
A
#
# COMPACT_ATOMS: atom_id res chain seq x y z
N MET A 1 3.87 14.86 13.17
CA MET A 1 3.62 15.95 12.22
C MET A 1 3.68 17.28 12.95
N LYS A 2 4.42 18.27 12.45
CA LYS A 2 4.38 19.64 12.99
C LYS A 2 3.94 20.62 11.91
N THR A 3 3.33 21.70 12.39
CA THR A 3 2.85 22.80 11.57
C THR A 3 3.93 23.87 11.56
N ALA A 4 4.56 24.10 10.40
CA ALA A 4 5.57 25.14 10.23
C ALA A 4 4.97 26.31 9.43
N SER A 5 5.19 27.54 9.89
CA SER A 5 4.75 28.76 9.21
C SER A 5 5.94 29.53 8.64
N VAL A 6 5.81 29.98 7.41
CA VAL A 6 6.78 30.85 6.71
C VAL A 6 6.10 32.16 6.36
N ARG A 7 6.79 33.28 6.59
CA ARG A 7 6.30 34.61 6.24
C ARG A 7 6.61 34.89 4.76
N LEU A 8 5.60 35.26 3.99
CA LEU A 8 5.75 35.63 2.58
C LEU A 8 6.13 37.12 2.44
N PRO A 9 6.73 37.52 1.31
CA PRO A 9 7.02 38.94 1.02
C PRO A 9 5.78 39.84 1.04
N SER A 10 4.59 39.28 0.79
CA SER A 10 3.29 39.96 0.88
C SER A 10 2.80 40.20 2.32
N GLY A 11 3.58 39.82 3.33
CA GLY A 11 3.22 39.94 4.75
C GLY A 11 2.30 38.83 5.29
N ARG A 12 1.71 38.01 4.41
CA ARG A 12 0.88 36.86 4.80
C ARG A 12 1.75 35.69 5.28
N TYR A 13 1.22 34.87 6.18
CA TYR A 13 1.86 33.62 6.61
C TYR A 13 1.32 32.45 5.78
N LYS A 14 2.22 31.59 5.32
CA LYS A 14 1.88 30.30 4.72
C LYS A 14 2.27 29.18 5.67
N THR A 15 1.32 28.32 5.96
CA THR A 15 1.53 27.15 6.78
C THR A 15 1.74 25.94 5.89
N HIS A 16 2.75 25.13 6.19
CA HIS A 16 2.93 23.83 5.58
C HIS A 16 3.14 22.76 6.64
N LYS A 17 2.74 21.53 6.31
CA LYS A 17 2.94 20.38 7.18
C LYS A 17 4.35 19.84 6.93
N VAL A 18 5.10 19.66 8.01
CA VAL A 18 6.42 19.02 7.96
C VAL A 18 6.28 17.60 8.50
N ASP A 19 6.69 16.63 7.69
CA ASP A 19 6.88 15.26 8.13
C ASP A 19 8.16 15.20 8.98
N LEU A 20 8.05 14.63 10.17
CA LEU A 20 9.15 14.54 11.14
C LEU A 20 9.69 13.12 11.26
N THR A 21 8.88 12.12 10.88
CA THR A 21 9.21 10.70 11.05
C THR A 21 9.59 10.06 9.73
N GLY A 22 9.37 10.76 8.62
CA GLY A 22 9.62 10.24 7.27
C GLY A 22 8.68 9.10 6.89
N TRP A 23 7.63 8.84 7.67
CA TRP A 23 6.73 7.71 7.43
C TRP A 23 5.99 7.81 6.10
N ASN A 24 5.82 9.02 5.57
CA ASN A 24 5.20 9.23 4.25
C ASN A 24 6.19 9.14 3.09
N ASP A 25 7.48 8.87 3.36
CA ASP A 25 8.44 8.60 2.30
C ASP A 25 8.04 7.33 1.54
N LYS A 26 7.89 7.47 0.21
CA LYS A 26 7.43 6.35 -0.64
C LYS A 26 8.41 5.18 -0.66
N GLY A 27 9.70 5.42 -0.42
CA GLY A 27 10.73 4.38 -0.32
C GLY A 27 10.55 3.51 0.93
N ASN A 28 10.04 4.06 2.03
CA ASN A 28 9.78 3.30 3.25
C ASN A 28 8.76 2.17 3.05
N ALA A 29 7.77 2.37 2.18
CA ALA A 29 6.81 1.32 1.87
C ALA A 29 7.47 0.07 1.27
N LEU A 30 8.49 0.22 0.42
CA LEU A 30 9.22 -0.91 -0.15
C LEU A 30 10.05 -1.62 0.91
N LEU A 31 10.72 -0.86 1.78
CA LEU A 31 11.51 -1.40 2.90
C LEU A 31 10.64 -2.23 3.85
N TRP A 32 9.46 -1.71 4.21
CA TRP A 32 8.55 -2.41 5.11
C TRP A 32 7.95 -3.67 4.48
N ARG A 33 7.55 -3.62 3.20
CA ARG A 33 7.04 -4.80 2.49
C ARG A 33 8.09 -5.91 2.39
N LYS A 34 9.34 -5.53 2.09
CA LYS A 34 10.46 -6.48 2.09
C LYS A 34 10.67 -7.10 3.47
N ALA A 35 10.80 -6.26 4.50
CA ALA A 35 11.02 -6.74 5.87
C ALA A 35 9.90 -7.68 6.34
N TRP A 36 8.65 -7.35 6.01
CA TRP A 36 7.51 -8.21 6.32
C TRP A 36 7.59 -9.56 5.60
N ALA A 37 7.85 -9.57 4.29
CA ALA A 37 8.00 -10.81 3.53
C ALA A 37 9.15 -11.68 4.05
N ASP A 38 10.29 -11.07 4.37
CA ASP A 38 11.47 -11.76 4.92
C ASP A 38 11.12 -12.45 6.26
N ILE A 39 10.46 -11.73 7.17
CA ILE A 39 10.03 -12.28 8.46
C ILE A 39 9.02 -13.40 8.27
N SER A 40 7.96 -13.18 7.48
CA SER A 40 6.93 -14.19 7.24
C SER A 40 7.49 -15.47 6.62
N ASN A 41 8.41 -15.35 5.66
CA ASN A 41 9.08 -16.51 5.05
C ASN A 41 9.94 -17.29 6.05
N ALA A 42 10.63 -16.61 6.96
CA ALA A 42 11.39 -17.27 8.02
C ALA A 42 10.48 -18.09 8.96
N TYR A 43 9.25 -17.62 9.22
CA TYR A 43 8.26 -18.38 9.99
C TYR A 43 7.65 -19.54 9.19
N LEU A 44 7.36 -19.34 7.90
CA LEU A 44 6.86 -20.41 7.03
C LEU A 44 7.87 -21.56 6.92
N GLU A 45 9.16 -21.23 6.78
CA GLU A 45 10.24 -22.21 6.76
C GLU A 45 10.34 -22.98 8.09
N ARG A 46 10.27 -22.27 9.22
CA ARG A 46 10.25 -22.90 10.55
C ARG A 46 9.04 -23.80 10.78
N ALA A 47 7.91 -23.49 10.14
CA ALA A 47 6.70 -24.31 10.19
C ALA A 47 6.72 -25.49 9.20
N GLY A 48 7.75 -25.62 8.36
CA GLY A 48 7.82 -26.65 7.31
C GLY A 48 6.91 -26.39 6.11
N SER A 49 6.40 -25.16 5.96
CA SER A 49 5.54 -24.76 4.84
C SER A 49 6.39 -24.49 3.60
N PRO A 50 6.06 -25.05 2.42
CA PRO A 50 6.77 -24.76 1.17
C PRO A 50 6.42 -23.38 0.57
N GLU A 51 5.32 -22.75 1.01
CA GLU A 51 4.85 -21.48 0.49
C GLU A 51 5.84 -20.34 0.77
N ARG A 52 5.97 -19.41 -0.18
CA ARG A 52 6.83 -18.23 -0.05
C ARG A 52 6.09 -16.97 -0.49
N ILE A 53 6.29 -15.93 0.28
CA ILE A 53 5.71 -14.60 0.06
C ILE A 53 6.78 -13.75 -0.63
N ASP A 54 6.42 -13.16 -1.77
CA ASP A 54 7.25 -12.21 -2.49
C ASP A 54 6.58 -10.83 -2.44
N HIS A 55 7.36 -9.81 -2.06
CA HIS A 55 6.89 -8.43 -1.87
C HIS A 55 6.91 -7.59 -3.16
N ARG A 56 7.48 -8.13 -4.24
CA ARG A 56 7.55 -7.49 -5.55
C ARG A 56 6.18 -7.53 -6.24
N SER A 57 5.98 -6.59 -7.14
CA SER A 57 4.77 -6.57 -7.98
C SER A 57 4.72 -7.79 -8.92
N ASN A 58 3.52 -8.14 -9.41
CA ASN A 58 3.34 -9.20 -10.41
C ASN A 58 4.17 -8.93 -11.67
N ALA A 59 4.22 -7.67 -12.10
CA ALA A 59 5.05 -7.22 -13.22
C ALA A 59 6.55 -7.53 -13.00
N GLU A 60 7.08 -7.24 -11.81
CA GLU A 60 8.48 -7.56 -11.45
C GLU A 60 8.74 -9.08 -11.29
N ARG A 61 7.68 -9.88 -11.11
CA ARG A 61 7.74 -11.34 -11.06
C ARG A 61 7.51 -11.98 -12.44
N GLY A 62 7.29 -11.19 -13.49
CA GLY A 62 6.98 -11.69 -14.83
C GLY A 62 5.61 -12.39 -14.93
N ILE A 63 4.73 -12.14 -13.97
CA ILE A 63 3.38 -12.70 -13.93
C ILE A 63 2.46 -11.65 -14.57
N ASP A 64 1.91 -11.96 -15.73
CA ASP A 64 0.97 -11.10 -16.47
C ASP A 64 -0.47 -11.23 -15.92
N GLU A 65 -0.59 -11.51 -14.62
CA GLU A 65 -1.86 -11.59 -13.91
C GLU A 65 -2.17 -10.21 -13.35
N LEU A 66 -3.19 -9.58 -13.92
CA LEU A 66 -3.70 -8.30 -13.45
C LEU A 66 -4.21 -8.43 -12.01
N PRO A 67 -3.91 -7.48 -11.12
CA PRO A 67 -4.42 -7.51 -9.76
C PRO A 67 -5.95 -7.57 -9.78
N THR A 68 -6.51 -8.51 -9.02
CA THR A 68 -7.95 -8.60 -8.85
C THR A 68 -8.45 -7.37 -8.09
N VAL A 69 -9.45 -6.69 -8.64
CA VAL A 69 -10.08 -5.54 -7.98
C VAL A 69 -10.81 -6.07 -6.74
N HIS A 70 -10.51 -5.49 -5.57
CA HIS A 70 -11.25 -5.80 -4.35
C HIS A 70 -12.69 -5.31 -4.51
N MET A 71 -13.59 -6.23 -4.89
CA MET A 71 -15.02 -5.97 -4.94
C MET A 71 -15.52 -5.87 -3.50
N GLY A 72 -15.83 -4.65 -3.06
CA GLY A 72 -16.44 -4.42 -1.76
C GLY A 72 -17.75 -5.21 -1.62
N VAL A 73 -18.15 -5.48 -0.37
CA VAL A 73 -19.32 -6.32 -0.03
C VAL A 73 -20.60 -5.91 -0.79
N ALA A 74 -20.78 -4.62 -1.07
CA ALA A 74 -21.91 -4.08 -1.81
C ALA A 74 -21.98 -4.60 -3.27
N ALA A 75 -20.85 -4.71 -3.97
CA ALA A 75 -20.79 -5.13 -5.37
C ALA A 75 -21.08 -6.64 -5.52
N CYS A 76 -20.54 -7.47 -4.62
CA CYS A 76 -20.78 -8.92 -4.60
C CYS A 76 -22.25 -9.27 -4.26
N GLN A 77 -22.96 -8.40 -3.51
CA GLN A 77 -24.40 -8.56 -3.24
C GLN A 77 -25.29 -8.16 -4.42
N MET A 78 -24.85 -7.21 -5.27
CA MET A 78 -25.58 -6.79 -6.48
C MET A 78 -25.46 -7.84 -7.60
N GLU A 79 -24.29 -8.44 -7.79
CA GLU A 79 -24.08 -9.54 -8.75
C GLU A 79 -24.89 -10.79 -8.38
N LYS A 80 -24.96 -11.17 -7.09
CA LYS A 80 -25.82 -12.27 -6.60
C LYS A 80 -27.31 -12.03 -6.85
N LYS A 81 -27.72 -10.77 -7.07
CA LYS A 81 -29.10 -10.38 -7.40
C LYS A 81 -29.34 -10.19 -8.90
N GLY A 82 -28.34 -10.50 -9.75
CA GLY A 82 -28.48 -10.46 -11.22
C GLY A 82 -28.50 -9.06 -11.83
N ILE A 83 -28.05 -8.03 -11.08
CA ILE A 83 -27.97 -6.67 -11.59
C ILE A 83 -26.54 -6.42 -12.06
N ALA A 84 -26.35 -6.32 -13.38
CA ALA A 84 -25.07 -5.90 -13.94
C ALA A 84 -24.78 -4.47 -13.48
N THR A 85 -23.68 -4.28 -12.75
CA THR A 85 -23.14 -2.96 -12.45
C THR A 85 -22.10 -2.67 -13.53
N GLU A 86 -22.40 -1.69 -14.40
CA GLU A 86 -21.41 -1.19 -15.35
C GLU A 86 -20.28 -0.44 -14.63
N LYS A 87 -19.15 -0.40 -15.32
CA LYS A 87 -17.78 -0.12 -14.89
C LYS A 87 -17.55 1.31 -14.40
#